data_AF-A0A378VKX8-F1
#
_entry.id   AF-A0A378VKX8-F1
#
_cell.length_a   1.000
_cell.length_b   1.000
_cell.length_c   1.000
_cell.angle_alpha   90.00
_cell.angle_beta   90.00
_cell.angle_gamma   90.00
#
_symmetry.space_group_name_H-M   'P 1'
#
loop_
_entity.id
_entity.type
_entity.pdbx_description
1 polymer ?
#
loop_
_entity_poly.entity_id
_entity_poly.type
_entity_poly.pdbx_seq_one_letter_code
_entity_poly.pdbx_strand_id
1 'polypeptide(L)'
;MKVYYAHSAQGQFCNLLPYERWQTLQSHAQNVGNSAANFAQVFGAQDIAYYTGQLHDLGKYSLEFQARLNGGSRPVDHSTAGAKIAVERWGSIAIMRAKHRTQKLDEIRGRLKNGDPCRVIATSLIEAGVDVDFPLVMRAEAGLDSVAQAAGRCNREGKRPSENRSVWIFAPEAQWKAPSELTA
;
A
#
# COMPACT_ATOMS: atom_id res chain seq x y z
N MET A 1 -0.76 15.28 -31.80
CA MET A 1 -0.61 15.03 -30.34
C MET A 1 0.85 14.74 -30.07
N LYS A 2 1.46 15.28 -29.01
CA LYS A 2 2.89 15.07 -28.73
C LYS A 2 3.10 13.70 -28.09
N VAL A 3 4.04 12.90 -28.61
CA VAL A 3 4.36 11.56 -28.09
C VAL A 3 5.52 11.67 -27.10
N TYR A 4 5.43 10.93 -26.00
CA TYR A 4 6.46 10.86 -24.97
C TYR A 4 6.89 9.41 -24.77
N TYR A 5 8.16 9.21 -24.45
CA TYR A 5 8.77 7.89 -24.32
C TYR A 5 9.26 7.63 -22.89
N ALA A 6 9.13 6.38 -22.43
CA ALA A 6 9.67 5.90 -21.16
C ALA A 6 11.14 5.49 -21.27
N HIS A 7 11.48 4.90 -22.42
CA HIS A 7 12.78 4.32 -22.70
C HIS A 7 13.15 4.54 -24.17
N SER A 8 14.40 4.89 -24.40
CA SER A 8 15.02 4.77 -25.72
C SER A 8 15.52 3.34 -25.94
N ALA A 9 15.54 2.92 -27.19
CA ALA A 9 16.09 1.62 -27.56
C ALA A 9 17.50 1.81 -28.13
N GLN A 10 18.42 0.92 -27.74
CA GLN A 10 19.81 0.92 -28.22
C GLN A 10 20.08 -0.30 -29.10
N GLY A 11 20.84 -0.09 -30.17
CA GLY A 11 21.32 -1.13 -31.06
C GLY A 11 22.53 -1.86 -30.49
N GLN A 12 23.03 -2.83 -31.24
CA GLN A 12 24.17 -3.68 -30.85
C GLN A 12 25.48 -2.89 -30.62
N PHE A 13 25.56 -1.65 -31.12
CA PHE A 13 26.70 -0.76 -30.97
C PHE A 13 26.40 0.46 -30.06
N CYS A 14 25.42 0.33 -29.16
CA CYS A 14 24.98 1.39 -28.23
C CYS A 14 24.44 2.66 -28.93
N ASN A 15 24.18 2.60 -30.23
CA ASN A 15 23.55 3.67 -31.00
C ASN A 15 22.04 3.71 -30.71
N LEU A 16 21.44 4.90 -30.68
CA LEU A 16 19.99 5.02 -30.56
C LEU A 16 19.31 4.43 -31.79
N LEU A 17 18.30 3.60 -31.56
CA LEU A 17 17.43 3.06 -32.61
C LEU A 17 16.32 4.07 -32.96
N PRO A 18 15.65 3.90 -34.11
CA PRO A 18 14.50 4.73 -34.50
C PRO A 18 13.36 4.74 -33.47
N TYR A 19 12.54 5.79 -33.46
CA TYR A 19 11.46 6.00 -32.47
C TYR A 19 10.42 4.87 -32.45
N GLU A 20 10.23 4.15 -33.56
CA GLU A 20 9.33 3.00 -33.66
C GLU A 20 9.76 1.84 -32.76
N ARG A 21 11.04 1.81 -32.36
CA ARG A 21 11.59 0.84 -31.41
C ARG A 21 11.52 1.32 -29.96
N TRP A 22 11.20 2.59 -29.73
CA TRP A 22 11.16 3.16 -28.39
C TRP A 22 9.84 2.82 -27.71
N GLN A 23 9.88 2.63 -26.39
CA GLN A 23 8.65 2.36 -25.64
C GLN A 23 7.98 3.67 -25.23
N THR A 24 6.72 3.85 -25.65
CA THR A 24 5.95 5.04 -25.28
C THR A 24 5.67 5.05 -23.77
N LEU A 25 5.59 6.25 -23.18
CA LEU A 25 5.30 6.39 -21.76
C LEU A 25 3.93 5.81 -21.40
N GLN A 26 2.95 6.00 -22.27
CA GLN A 26 1.58 5.49 -22.08
C GLN A 26 1.56 3.96 -22.01
N SER A 27 2.18 3.28 -22.98
CA SER A 27 2.21 1.81 -23.00
C SER A 27 2.99 1.26 -21.81
N HIS A 28 4.11 1.91 -21.47
CA HIS A 28 4.91 1.55 -20.31
C HIS A 28 4.11 1.66 -19.01
N ALA A 29 3.49 2.81 -18.74
CA ALA A 29 2.69 3.05 -17.55
C ALA A 29 1.54 2.05 -17.42
N GLN A 30 0.84 1.75 -18.52
CA GLN A 30 -0.25 0.78 -18.52
C GLN A 30 0.23 -0.65 -18.25
N ASN A 31 1.34 -1.08 -18.86
CA ASN A 31 1.91 -2.41 -18.65
C ASN A 31 2.43 -2.59 -17.23
N VAL A 32 3.13 -1.59 -16.68
CA VAL A 32 3.62 -1.60 -15.30
C VAL A 32 2.45 -1.60 -14.32
N GLY A 33 1.44 -0.75 -14.54
CA GLY A 33 0.22 -0.74 -13.73
C GLY A 33 -0.46 -2.10 -13.70
N ASN A 34 -0.71 -2.71 -14.86
CA ASN A 34 -1.35 -4.03 -14.96
C ASN A 34 -0.54 -5.11 -14.24
N SER A 35 0.78 -5.11 -14.42
CA SER A 35 1.67 -6.08 -13.77
C SER A 35 1.66 -5.91 -12.25
N ALA A 36 1.78 -4.68 -11.76
CA ALA A 36 1.72 -4.36 -10.34
C ALA A 36 0.38 -4.78 -9.72
N ALA A 37 -0.74 -4.53 -10.42
CA ALA A 37 -2.07 -4.95 -10.00
C ALA A 37 -2.17 -6.47 -9.84
N ASN A 38 -1.64 -7.24 -10.82
CA ASN A 38 -1.63 -8.69 -10.79
C ASN A 38 -0.83 -9.23 -9.60
N PHE A 39 0.37 -8.68 -9.35
CA PHE A 39 1.16 -9.05 -8.17
C PHE A 39 0.44 -8.73 -6.86
N ALA A 40 -0.29 -7.62 -6.81
CA ALA A 40 -0.99 -7.17 -5.62
C ALA A 40 -2.34 -7.88 -5.37
N GLN A 41 -2.78 -8.75 -6.29
CA GLN A 41 -4.06 -9.45 -6.19
C GLN A 41 -4.17 -10.30 -4.92
N VAL A 42 -3.09 -10.99 -4.54
CA VAL A 42 -3.06 -11.82 -3.33
C VAL A 42 -3.27 -11.02 -2.04
N PHE A 43 -3.07 -9.70 -2.09
CA PHE A 43 -3.25 -8.78 -0.97
C PHE A 43 -4.56 -7.98 -1.04
N GLY A 44 -5.36 -8.14 -2.11
CA GLY A 44 -6.53 -7.28 -2.35
C GLY A 44 -6.17 -5.82 -2.61
N ALA A 45 -4.94 -5.56 -3.11
CA ALA A 45 -4.38 -4.22 -3.28
C ALA A 45 -4.17 -3.84 -4.76
N GLN A 46 -4.93 -4.45 -5.68
CA GLN A 46 -4.78 -4.27 -7.12
C GLN A 46 -4.90 -2.80 -7.55
N ASP A 47 -5.92 -2.09 -7.06
CA ASP A 47 -6.18 -0.70 -7.44
C ASP A 47 -5.00 0.20 -7.06
N ILE A 48 -4.52 0.12 -5.81
CA ILE A 48 -3.43 0.98 -5.35
C ILE A 48 -2.12 0.64 -6.09
N ALA A 49 -1.85 -0.64 -6.33
CA ALA A 49 -0.69 -1.07 -7.09
C ALA A 49 -0.75 -0.64 -8.56
N TYR A 50 -1.94 -0.71 -9.18
CA TYR A 50 -2.18 -0.24 -10.54
C TYR A 50 -1.87 1.26 -10.69
N TYR A 51 -2.42 2.09 -9.81
CA TYR A 51 -2.19 3.53 -9.87
C TYR A 51 -0.75 3.91 -9.49
N THR A 52 -0.14 3.26 -8.50
CA THR A 52 1.28 3.46 -8.18
C THR A 52 2.17 3.11 -9.38
N GLY A 53 1.92 1.96 -10.03
CA GLY A 53 2.65 1.55 -11.22
C GLY A 53 2.50 2.52 -12.39
N GLN A 54 1.32 3.11 -12.60
CA GLN A 54 1.14 4.13 -13.63
C GLN A 54 1.85 5.45 -13.32
N LEU A 55 1.94 5.83 -12.04
CA LEU A 55 2.47 7.13 -11.63
C LEU A 55 3.99 7.12 -11.43
N HIS A 56 4.60 5.94 -11.22
CA HIS A 56 6.00 5.84 -10.80
C HIS A 56 6.98 6.60 -11.71
N ASP A 57 6.68 6.66 -13.01
CA ASP A 57 7.52 7.26 -14.05
C ASP A 57 6.92 8.54 -14.64
N LEU A 58 5.94 9.13 -13.98
CA LEU A 58 5.22 10.29 -14.50
C LEU A 58 6.14 11.49 -14.78
N GLY A 59 7.25 11.62 -14.06
CA GLY A 59 8.22 12.70 -14.27
C GLY A 59 8.91 12.65 -15.63
N LYS A 60 8.85 11.51 -16.34
CA LYS A 60 9.41 11.36 -17.69
C LYS A 60 8.65 12.14 -18.77
N TYR A 61 7.46 12.68 -18.48
CA TYR A 61 6.78 13.63 -19.37
C TYR A 61 7.50 14.99 -19.51
N SER A 62 8.52 15.28 -18.72
CA SER A 62 9.26 16.54 -18.83
C SER A 62 10.07 16.61 -20.13
N LEU A 63 10.17 17.82 -20.70
CA LEU A 63 10.98 18.04 -21.91
C LEU A 63 12.46 17.73 -21.66
N GLU A 64 12.93 17.99 -20.45
CA GLU A 64 14.30 17.71 -20.04
C GLU A 64 14.59 16.21 -20.03
N PHE A 65 13.65 15.39 -19.54
CA PHE A 65 13.81 13.94 -19.57
C PHE A 65 13.76 13.40 -21.00
N GLN A 66 12.86 13.92 -21.84
CA GLN A 66 12.84 13.53 -23.25
C GLN A 66 14.14 13.92 -23.97
N ALA A 67 14.73 15.08 -23.66
CA ALA A 67 16.04 15.46 -24.20
C ALA A 67 17.16 14.51 -23.74
N ARG A 68 17.11 14.06 -22.48
CA ARG A 68 18.03 13.02 -21.96
C ARG A 68 17.91 11.70 -22.74
N LEU A 69 16.70 11.24 -23.05
CA LEU A 69 16.52 10.03 -23.88
C LEU A 69 17.14 10.14 -25.28
N ASN A 70 17.23 11.36 -25.81
CA ASN A 70 17.87 11.68 -27.10
C ASN A 70 19.39 11.89 -26.99
N GLY A 71 20.03 11.41 -25.92
CA GLY A 71 21.49 11.47 -25.74
C GLY A 71 21.99 12.66 -24.92
N GLY A 72 21.09 13.47 -24.36
CA GLY A 72 21.47 14.48 -23.37
C GLY A 72 22.04 13.82 -22.11
N SER A 73 23.12 14.37 -21.55
CA SER A 73 23.78 13.85 -20.35
C SER A 73 23.30 14.48 -19.05
N ARG A 74 22.45 15.53 -19.14
CA ARG A 74 21.96 16.26 -17.97
C ARG A 74 21.14 15.34 -17.06
N PRO A 75 21.46 15.24 -15.77
CA PRO A 75 20.59 14.59 -14.79
C PRO A 75 19.25 15.31 -14.69
N VAL A 76 18.17 14.55 -14.65
CA VAL A 76 16.79 15.06 -14.55
C VAL A 76 16.10 14.21 -13.50
N ASP A 77 15.50 14.84 -12.49
CA ASP A 77 14.61 14.14 -11.58
C ASP A 77 13.33 13.74 -12.33
N HIS A 78 13.03 12.45 -12.33
CA HIS A 78 11.81 11.90 -12.91
C HIS A 78 11.01 11.06 -11.91
N SER A 79 11.53 10.88 -10.69
CA SER A 79 10.95 10.05 -9.64
C SER A 79 9.91 10.79 -8.79
N THR A 80 10.07 12.10 -8.60
CA THR A 80 9.27 12.83 -7.60
C THR A 80 7.87 13.22 -8.09
N ALA A 81 7.69 13.42 -9.40
CA ALA A 81 6.44 13.95 -9.95
C ALA A 81 5.24 13.03 -9.69
N GLY A 82 5.44 11.71 -9.82
CA GLY A 82 4.41 10.71 -9.53
C GLY A 82 3.96 10.74 -8.07
N ALA A 83 4.92 10.83 -7.15
CA ALA A 83 4.67 10.90 -5.72
C ALA A 83 3.90 12.18 -5.33
N LYS A 84 4.28 13.34 -5.88
CA LYS A 84 3.57 14.62 -5.66
C LYS A 84 2.10 14.52 -6.08
N ILE A 85 1.84 14.05 -7.29
CA ILE A 85 0.47 13.89 -7.79
C ILE A 85 -0.32 12.87 -6.99
N ALA A 86 0.34 11.80 -6.53
CA ALA A 86 -0.31 10.83 -5.67
C ALA A 86 -0.75 11.45 -4.33
N VAL A 87 0.10 12.27 -3.72
CA VAL A 87 -0.21 12.99 -2.49
C VAL A 87 -1.29 14.06 -2.71
N GLU A 88 -1.21 14.83 -3.79
CA GLU A 88 -2.22 15.85 -4.11
C GLU A 88 -3.61 15.25 -4.35
N ARG A 89 -3.70 14.11 -5.04
CA ARG A 89 -4.98 13.50 -5.43
C ARG A 89 -5.55 12.56 -4.38
N TRP A 90 -4.71 11.88 -3.59
CA TRP A 90 -5.14 10.82 -2.68
C TRP A 90 -4.61 10.96 -1.25
N GLY A 91 -3.82 11.99 -0.94
CA GLY A 91 -3.15 12.13 0.37
C GLY A 91 -2.03 11.12 0.56
N SER A 92 -1.59 10.91 1.81
CA SER A 92 -0.56 9.91 2.13
C SER A 92 -1.00 8.50 1.70
N ILE A 93 -0.20 7.85 0.85
CA ILE A 93 -0.46 6.52 0.24
C ILE A 93 -0.57 5.39 1.30
N ALA A 94 -0.20 5.67 2.55
CA ALA A 94 -0.38 4.79 3.72
C ALA A 94 -1.82 4.72 4.27
N ILE A 95 -2.82 5.25 3.56
CA ILE A 95 -4.21 5.26 4.02
C ILE A 95 -5.01 4.24 3.22
N MET A 96 -5.39 3.13 3.87
CA MET A 96 -6.48 2.26 3.43
C MET A 96 -7.70 3.16 3.11
N ARG A 97 -8.07 3.30 1.82
CA ARG A 97 -9.22 4.14 1.42
C ARG A 97 -10.46 3.72 2.20
N ALA A 98 -11.33 4.68 2.54
CA ALA A 98 -12.55 4.43 3.34
C ALA A 98 -13.37 3.25 2.80
N LYS A 99 -13.50 3.12 1.47
CA LYS A 99 -14.20 1.99 0.83
C LYS A 99 -13.51 0.63 1.08
N HIS A 100 -12.18 0.58 1.00
CA HIS A 100 -11.42 -0.65 1.28
C HIS A 100 -11.49 -1.01 2.76
N ARG A 101 -11.42 -0.01 3.65
CA ARG A 101 -11.66 -0.20 5.09
C ARG A 101 -13.03 -0.81 5.34
N THR A 102 -14.09 -0.24 4.75
CA THR A 102 -15.44 -0.78 4.88
C THR A 102 -15.53 -2.22 4.39
N GLN A 103 -15.01 -2.53 3.19
CA GLN A 103 -15.02 -3.89 2.63
C GLN A 103 -14.32 -4.91 3.53
N LYS A 104 -13.14 -4.58 4.07
CA LYS A 104 -12.40 -5.48 4.96
C LYS A 104 -13.09 -5.65 6.31
N LEU A 105 -13.68 -4.59 6.85
CA LEU A 105 -14.49 -4.67 8.06
C LEU A 105 -15.74 -5.53 7.85
N ASP A 106 -16.40 -5.43 6.70
CA ASP A 106 -17.57 -6.25 6.37
C ASP A 106 -17.19 -7.73 6.20
N GLU A 107 -16.03 -8.02 5.60
CA GLU A 107 -15.47 -9.38 5.53
C GLU A 107 -15.22 -9.94 6.94
N ILE A 108 -14.58 -9.16 7.81
CA ILE A 108 -14.31 -9.55 9.21
C ILE A 108 -15.62 -9.80 9.95
N ARG A 109 -16.60 -8.90 9.85
CA ARG A 109 -17.93 -9.04 10.47
C ARG A 109 -18.65 -10.29 9.98
N GLY A 110 -18.62 -10.56 8.69
CA GLY A 110 -19.21 -11.75 8.09
C GLY A 110 -18.62 -13.04 8.69
N ARG A 111 -17.29 -13.13 8.74
CA ARG A 111 -16.60 -14.28 9.33
C ARG A 111 -16.91 -14.46 10.81
N LEU A 112 -16.87 -13.38 11.59
CA LEU A 112 -17.21 -13.42 13.02
C LEU A 112 -18.67 -13.85 13.25
N LYS A 113 -19.61 -13.38 12.42
CA LYS A 113 -21.03 -13.76 12.50
C LYS A 113 -21.25 -15.24 12.16
N ASN A 114 -20.50 -15.77 11.21
CA ASN A 114 -20.59 -17.17 10.79
C ASN A 114 -19.84 -18.14 11.73
N GLY A 115 -19.06 -17.63 12.68
CA GLY A 115 -18.22 -18.45 13.54
C GLY A 115 -16.95 -18.98 12.85
N ASP A 116 -16.60 -18.41 11.69
CA ASP A 116 -15.42 -18.81 10.95
C ASP A 116 -14.13 -18.38 11.69
N PRO A 117 -13.03 -19.15 11.60
CA PRO A 117 -11.74 -18.72 12.11
C PRO A 117 -11.37 -17.35 11.52
N CYS A 118 -11.17 -16.33 12.35
CA CYS A 118 -10.83 -14.97 11.92
C CYS A 118 -9.68 -14.43 12.78
N ARG A 119 -8.51 -14.23 12.16
CA ARG A 119 -7.34 -13.62 12.80
C ARG A 119 -7.07 -12.30 12.13
N VAL A 120 -6.99 -11.23 12.91
CA VAL A 120 -6.77 -9.87 12.42
C VAL A 120 -5.54 -9.30 13.09
N ILE A 121 -4.57 -8.88 12.27
CA ILE A 121 -3.41 -8.12 12.70
C ILE A 121 -3.62 -6.70 12.18
N ALA A 122 -3.60 -5.72 13.09
CA ALA A 122 -3.77 -4.33 12.73
C ALA A 122 -2.93 -3.44 13.63
N THR A 123 -2.63 -2.25 13.12
CA THR A 123 -2.15 -1.12 13.93
C THR A 123 -3.31 -0.54 14.75
N SER A 124 -3.13 0.64 15.33
CA SER A 124 -4.15 1.34 16.13
C SER A 124 -5.47 1.65 15.40
N LEU A 125 -5.60 1.35 14.11
CA LEU A 125 -6.79 1.58 13.30
C LEU A 125 -8.04 0.77 13.72
N ILE A 126 -7.89 -0.30 14.50
CA ILE A 126 -9.04 -1.10 15.01
C ILE A 126 -9.44 -0.70 16.45
N GLU A 127 -8.59 0.06 17.15
CA GLU A 127 -8.82 0.42 18.57
C GLU A 127 -10.04 1.32 18.74
N ALA A 128 -10.23 2.30 17.87
CA ALA A 128 -11.33 3.27 17.95
C ALA A 128 -12.19 3.30 16.68
N GLY A 129 -13.51 3.35 16.87
CA GLY A 129 -14.47 3.59 15.78
C GLY A 129 -14.72 2.40 14.84
N VAL A 130 -14.42 1.18 15.28
CA VAL A 130 -14.69 -0.06 14.53
C VAL A 130 -15.65 -0.96 15.31
N ASP A 131 -16.68 -1.47 14.64
CA ASP A 131 -17.67 -2.37 15.21
C ASP A 131 -17.33 -3.83 14.89
N VAL A 132 -16.52 -4.43 15.78
CA VAL A 132 -16.05 -5.82 15.76
C VAL A 132 -15.99 -6.36 17.18
N ASP A 133 -16.24 -7.66 17.33
CA ASP A 133 -16.28 -8.35 18.62
C ASP A 133 -15.54 -9.70 18.55
N PHE A 134 -14.38 -9.77 19.21
CA PHE A 134 -13.50 -10.93 19.23
C PHE A 134 -13.51 -11.66 20.59
N PRO A 135 -13.25 -12.98 20.61
CA PRO A 135 -13.04 -13.71 21.85
C PRO A 135 -11.65 -13.46 22.47
N LEU A 136 -10.64 -13.10 21.66
CA LEU A 136 -9.29 -12.83 22.12
C LEU A 136 -8.78 -11.54 21.45
N VAL A 137 -8.25 -10.63 22.26
CA VAL A 137 -7.54 -9.44 21.79
C VAL A 137 -6.14 -9.43 22.37
N MET A 138 -5.13 -9.27 21.52
CA MET A 138 -3.74 -9.11 21.92
C MET A 138 -3.28 -7.70 21.59
N ARG A 139 -2.68 -6.99 22.54
CA ARG A 139 -2.23 -5.60 22.35
C ARG A 139 -0.83 -5.40 22.90
N ALA A 140 0.05 -4.81 22.10
CA ALA A 140 1.35 -4.37 22.60
C ALA A 140 1.17 -3.29 23.67
N GLU A 141 2.05 -3.22 24.66
CA GLU A 141 2.00 -2.19 25.71
C GLU A 141 1.79 -0.78 25.12
N ALA A 142 0.85 -0.05 25.73
CA ALA A 142 0.43 1.28 25.33
C ALA A 142 -0.18 2.01 26.55
N GLY A 143 -0.52 3.29 26.40
CA GLY A 143 -1.24 4.03 27.44
C GLY A 143 -2.58 3.37 27.80
N LEU A 144 -3.03 3.57 29.04
CA LEU A 144 -4.23 2.93 29.61
C LEU A 144 -5.48 3.10 28.73
N ASP A 145 -5.67 4.27 28.13
CA ASP A 145 -6.81 4.55 27.26
C ASP A 145 -6.80 3.68 25.98
N SER A 146 -5.63 3.47 25.39
CA SER A 146 -5.47 2.59 24.21
C SER A 146 -5.73 1.13 24.57
N VAL A 147 -5.25 0.70 25.74
CA VAL A 147 -5.55 -0.63 26.29
C VAL A 147 -7.06 -0.82 26.52
N ALA A 148 -7.73 0.16 27.13
CA ALA A 148 -9.17 0.11 27.37
C ALA A 148 -9.97 0.09 26.06
N GLN A 149 -9.56 0.89 25.06
CA GLN A 149 -10.18 0.91 23.74
C GLN A 149 -10.05 -0.45 23.02
N ALA A 150 -8.87 -1.06 23.06
CA ALA A 150 -8.64 -2.40 22.50
C ALA A 150 -9.44 -3.48 23.25
N ALA A 151 -9.46 -3.43 24.59
CA ALA A 151 -10.24 -4.33 25.43
C ALA A 151 -11.74 -4.24 25.12
N GLY A 152 -12.25 -3.06 24.76
CA GLY A 152 -13.62 -2.84 24.29
C GLY A 152 -13.97 -3.50 22.95
N ARG A 153 -13.05 -4.25 22.32
CA ARG A 153 -13.29 -5.12 21.16
C ARG A 153 -13.27 -6.60 21.52
N CYS A 154 -12.97 -6.93 22.78
CA CYS A 154 -13.05 -8.27 23.31
C CYS A 154 -14.39 -8.47 24.02
N ASN A 155 -15.20 -9.42 23.56
CA ASN A 155 -16.54 -9.71 24.08
C ASN A 155 -17.41 -8.46 24.30
N ARG A 156 -17.37 -7.53 23.34
CA ARG A 156 -18.06 -6.25 23.36
C ARG A 156 -19.57 -6.41 23.58
N GLU A 157 -20.17 -7.44 23.01
CA GLU A 157 -21.62 -7.69 23.14
C GLU A 157 -22.00 -8.52 24.37
N GLY A 158 -21.03 -8.93 25.21
CA GLY A 158 -21.30 -9.67 26.44
C GLY A 158 -21.85 -11.10 26.23
N LYS A 159 -21.84 -11.61 25.00
CA LYS A 159 -22.44 -12.90 24.64
C LYS A 159 -21.63 -14.11 25.09
N ARG A 160 -20.35 -13.94 25.47
CA ARG A 160 -19.45 -15.04 25.86
C ARG A 160 -19.19 -15.05 27.37
N PRO A 161 -19.12 -16.24 28.01
CA PRO A 161 -18.71 -16.37 29.40
C PRO A 161 -17.26 -15.90 29.61
N SER A 162 -16.93 -15.56 30.86
CA SER A 162 -15.62 -14.97 31.23
C SER A 162 -14.42 -15.85 30.89
N GLU A 163 -14.58 -17.17 30.91
CA GLU A 163 -13.54 -18.15 30.56
C GLU A 163 -13.20 -18.20 29.06
N ASN A 164 -14.12 -17.77 28.19
CA ASN A 164 -13.96 -17.79 26.74
C ASN A 164 -13.64 -16.40 26.17
N ARG A 165 -13.14 -15.50 27.01
CA ARG A 165 -12.70 -14.16 26.61
C ARG A 165 -11.38 -13.79 27.25
N SER A 166 -10.50 -13.14 26.51
CA SER A 166 -9.21 -12.72 27.04
C SER A 166 -8.67 -11.49 26.34
N VAL A 167 -8.07 -10.58 27.12
CA VAL A 167 -7.26 -9.47 26.61
C VAL A 167 -5.85 -9.68 27.12
N TRP A 168 -4.89 -9.84 26.21
CA TRP A 168 -3.49 -10.06 26.54
C TRP A 168 -2.69 -8.82 26.19
N ILE A 169 -1.99 -8.27 27.18
CA ILE A 169 -1.04 -7.18 26.98
C ILE A 169 0.36 -7.78 26.92
N PHE A 170 1.11 -7.44 25.87
CA PHE A 170 2.46 -7.95 25.68
C PHE A 170 3.47 -6.81 25.50
N ALA A 171 4.65 -6.96 26.08
CA ALA A 171 5.79 -6.12 25.78
C ALA A 171 6.61 -6.77 24.64
N PRO A 172 7.02 -6.03 23.61
CA PRO A 172 8.03 -6.53 22.68
C PRO A 172 9.35 -6.74 23.44
N GLU A 173 10.13 -7.75 23.06
CA GLU A 173 11.44 -7.98 23.65
C GLU A 173 12.35 -6.76 23.40
N ALA A 174 13.08 -6.32 24.43
CA ALA A 174 13.98 -5.16 24.33
C ALA A 174 15.08 -5.32 23.25
N GLN A 175 15.37 -6.56 22.85
CA GLN A 175 16.37 -6.89 21.82
C GLN A 175 15.76 -7.09 20.43
N TRP A 176 14.43 -6.94 20.26
CA TRP A 176 13.80 -7.05 18.96
C TRP A 176 14.26 -5.89 18.07
N LYS A 177 15.14 -6.20 17.12
CA LYS A 177 15.52 -5.28 16.06
C LYS A 177 14.43 -5.31 15.01
N ALA A 178 13.87 -4.14 14.70
CA ALA A 178 13.05 -4.00 13.51
C ALA A 178 13.84 -4.56 12.31
N PRO A 179 13.17 -5.30 11.39
CA PRO A 179 13.79 -5.73 10.15
C PRO A 179 14.50 -4.55 9.49
N SER A 180 15.72 -4.77 8.99
CA SER A 180 16.55 -3.73 8.36
C SER A 180 15.82 -2.97 7.24
N GLU A 181 14.81 -3.60 6.65
CA GLU A 181 13.92 -3.10 5.62
C GLU A 181 12.96 -2.00 6.10
N LEU A 182 12.76 -1.85 7.42
CA LEU A 182 11.90 -0.83 8.03
C LEU A 182 12.67 0.36 8.60
N THR A 183 14.00 0.28 8.69
CA THR A 183 14.88 1.37 9.10
C THR A 183 15.55 1.98 7.86
N ALA A 184 14.77 2.72 7.09
CA ALA A 184 15.25 3.54 5.96
C ALA A 184 14.89 5.01 6.18
#